data_AF-A0AAD8XZR7-F1
#
_entry.id   AF-A0AAD8XZR7-F1
#
_cell.length_a   1.000
_cell.length_b   1.000
_cell.length_c   1.000
_cell.angle_alpha   90.00
_cell.angle_beta   90.00
_cell.angle_gamma   90.00
#
_symmetry.space_group_name_H-M   'P 1'
#
loop_
_entity.id
_entity.type
_entity.pdbx_description
1 polymer ?
#
loop_
_entity_poly.entity_id
_entity_poly.type
_entity_poly.pdbx_seq_one_letter_code
_entity_poly.pdbx_strand_id
1 'polypeptide(L)'
;MHRSRQYNWIVQGKFLHRTRFDDVITGQEFERPFRNKPSSQIVQSLLGMLKSKLPDSFECDFLSDAPFFQHPLLAGCQHFRIDKANDLNKSSTQDELHGLGADGNIKEDTSLLNDDNIPKDGAGRRKFFSKQSNLSRFFFEPDMVYTFDFFSNYFSPSTFSLEIGPMSIDLVPYFNGFPLFLSMAKDKSSGEYLWATEIWHKRLLNYQETPGRLS
;
A
#
# COMPACT_ATOMS: atom_id res chain seq x y z
N MET A 1 21.72 -5.71 10.53
CA MET A 1 21.60 -4.25 10.36
C MET A 1 20.12 -3.93 10.20
N HIS A 2 19.49 -3.36 11.23
CA HIS A 2 18.07 -3.00 11.20
C HIS A 2 17.95 -1.72 10.36
N ARG A 3 17.38 -1.80 9.14
CA ARG A 3 17.23 -0.61 8.29
C ARG A 3 16.14 0.27 8.90
N SER A 4 16.46 1.55 9.12
CA SER A 4 15.51 2.52 9.66
C SER A 4 14.36 2.73 8.67
N ARG A 5 13.14 2.90 9.18
CA ARG A 5 11.94 3.22 8.39
C ARG A 5 12.23 4.45 7.53
N GLN A 6 12.12 4.32 6.21
CA GLN A 6 12.48 5.39 5.27
C GLN A 6 11.34 6.42 5.10
N TYR A 7 10.10 5.97 5.21
CA TYR A 7 8.91 6.81 5.11
C TYR A 7 7.72 6.12 5.80
N ASN A 8 6.75 6.94 6.20
CA ASN A 8 5.45 6.54 6.73
C ASN A 8 4.39 7.41 6.02
N TRP A 9 3.21 6.85 5.82
CA TRP A 9 2.04 7.63 5.44
C TRP A 9 0.81 7.10 6.19
N ILE A 10 -0.01 8.02 6.68
CA ILE A 10 -1.23 7.72 7.42
C ILE A 10 -2.40 8.33 6.66
N VAL A 11 -3.45 7.54 6.45
CA VAL A 11 -4.72 7.98 5.87
C VAL A 11 -5.82 7.74 6.88
N GLN A 12 -6.53 8.79 7.26
CA GLN A 12 -7.72 8.73 8.12
C GLN A 12 -8.92 9.28 7.37
N GLY A 13 -10.03 8.53 7.37
CA GLY A 13 -11.23 8.94 6.65
C GLY A 13 -12.41 8.01 6.83
N LYS A 14 -13.50 8.32 6.12
CA LYS A 14 -14.74 7.53 6.09
C LYS A 14 -14.99 7.02 4.69
N PHE A 15 -15.62 5.86 4.60
CA PHE A 15 -16.15 5.36 3.34
C PHE A 15 -17.51 6.01 3.07
N LEU A 16 -17.77 6.39 1.83
CA LEU A 16 -19.06 6.99 1.44
C LEU A 16 -20.17 5.94 1.31
N HIS A 17 -19.78 4.72 0.99
CA HIS A 17 -20.67 3.57 0.81
C HIS A 17 -20.12 2.37 1.56
N ARG A 18 -21.00 1.42 1.88
CA ARG A 18 -20.59 0.17 2.51
C ARG A 18 -19.79 -0.66 1.51
N THR A 19 -18.53 -0.97 1.84
CA THR A 19 -17.59 -1.64 0.92
C THR A 19 -16.98 -2.87 1.59
N ARG A 20 -16.91 -4.01 0.89
CA ARG A 20 -16.32 -5.24 1.45
C ARG A 20 -14.79 -5.11 1.54
N PHE A 21 -14.16 -5.66 2.57
CA PHE A 21 -12.72 -5.49 2.79
C PHE A 21 -11.85 -6.04 1.64
N ASP A 22 -12.27 -7.13 1.02
CA ASP A 22 -11.61 -7.73 -0.14
C ASP A 22 -11.84 -6.98 -1.45
N ASP A 23 -12.78 -6.04 -1.51
CA ASP A 23 -13.00 -5.21 -2.69
C ASP A 23 -12.04 -4.00 -2.71
N VAL A 24 -11.41 -3.67 -1.58
CA VAL A 24 -10.45 -2.57 -1.48
C VAL A 24 -9.01 -3.06 -1.54
N ILE A 25 -8.29 -2.58 -2.54
CA ILE A 25 -6.87 -2.94 -2.79
C ILE A 25 -5.94 -1.75 -2.60
N THR A 26 -4.66 -2.07 -2.45
CA THR A 26 -3.54 -1.13 -2.51
C THR A 26 -2.42 -1.75 -3.36
N GLY A 27 -1.47 -0.94 -3.84
CA GLY A 27 -0.35 -1.40 -4.65
C GLY A 27 0.18 -0.34 -5.61
N GLN A 28 0.57 -0.78 -6.80
CA GLN A 28 0.93 0.06 -7.94
C GLN A 28 0.20 -0.43 -9.19
N GLU A 29 -0.31 0.50 -9.97
CA GLU A 29 -0.85 0.25 -11.29
C GLU A 29 -0.12 1.16 -12.27
N PHE A 30 0.30 0.61 -13.41
CA PHE A 30 0.97 1.35 -14.47
C PHE A 30 0.15 1.24 -15.74
N GLU A 31 -0.41 2.36 -16.21
CA GLU A 31 -1.28 2.40 -17.39
C GLU A 31 -0.52 2.23 -18.73
N ARG A 32 0.79 1.98 -18.67
CA ARG A 32 1.69 1.85 -19.82
C ARG A 32 2.85 0.91 -19.50
N PRO A 33 3.51 0.29 -20.50
CA PRO A 33 4.63 -0.59 -20.25
C PRO A 33 5.81 0.15 -19.61
N PHE A 34 6.64 -0.57 -18.87
CA PHE A 34 7.94 -0.06 -18.44
C PHE A 34 8.78 0.41 -19.63
N ARG A 35 9.58 1.46 -19.43
CA ARG A 35 10.50 1.99 -20.46
C ARG A 35 11.40 0.88 -21.02
N ASN A 36 12.01 0.16 -20.09
CA ASN A 36 12.74 -1.06 -20.36
C ASN A 36 12.00 -2.19 -19.65
N LYS A 37 11.57 -3.22 -20.38
CA LYS A 37 10.91 -4.36 -19.74
C LYS A 37 11.93 -5.12 -18.87
N PRO A 38 11.62 -5.40 -17.59
CA PRO A 38 12.49 -6.23 -16.78
C PRO A 38 12.57 -7.64 -17.36
N SER A 39 13.72 -8.29 -17.22
CA SER A 39 13.84 -9.68 -17.66
C SER A 39 12.98 -10.59 -16.79
N SER A 40 12.44 -11.66 -17.37
CA SER A 40 11.63 -12.64 -16.62
C SER A 40 12.40 -13.25 -15.46
N GLN A 41 13.71 -13.43 -15.60
CA GLN A 41 14.60 -13.92 -14.53
C GLN A 41 14.65 -12.96 -13.34
N ILE A 42 14.82 -11.64 -13.59
CA ILE A 42 14.82 -10.64 -12.51
C ILE A 42 13.48 -10.65 -11.78
N VAL A 43 12.36 -10.68 -12.51
CA VAL A 43 11.01 -10.72 -11.93
C VAL A 43 10.82 -11.99 -11.08
N GLN A 44 11.20 -13.16 -11.59
CA GLN A 44 11.07 -14.42 -10.86
C GLN A 44 11.94 -14.45 -9.59
N SER A 45 13.17 -13.97 -9.67
CA SER A 45 14.05 -13.86 -8.49
C SER A 45 13.45 -12.93 -7.44
N LEU A 46 12.89 -11.80 -7.85
CA LEU A 46 12.21 -10.84 -6.97
C LEU A 46 11.06 -11.47 -6.20
N LEU A 47 10.13 -12.11 -6.94
CA LEU A 47 8.97 -12.76 -6.38
C LEU A 47 9.36 -13.94 -5.48
N GLY A 48 10.39 -14.70 -5.87
CA GLY A 48 10.94 -15.79 -5.05
C GLY A 48 11.45 -15.32 -3.69
N MET A 49 12.15 -14.19 -3.64
CA MET A 49 12.67 -13.61 -2.38
C MET A 49 11.57 -13.04 -1.48
N LEU A 50 10.46 -12.61 -2.05
CA LEU A 50 9.34 -12.03 -1.32
C LEU A 50 8.23 -13.04 -0.99
N LYS A 51 8.28 -14.26 -1.53
CA LYS A 51 7.19 -15.26 -1.44
C LYS A 51 6.65 -15.49 -0.02
N SER A 52 7.50 -15.53 1.01
CA SER A 52 7.07 -15.75 2.40
C SER A 52 6.55 -14.49 3.11
N LYS A 53 6.73 -13.32 2.49
CA LYS A 53 6.35 -12.00 3.03
C LYS A 53 5.16 -11.37 2.31
N LEU A 54 4.88 -11.81 1.10
CA LEU A 54 3.71 -11.40 0.33
C LEU A 54 2.44 -12.04 0.92
N PRO A 55 1.31 -11.32 0.94
CA PRO A 55 0.03 -11.93 1.26
C PRO A 55 -0.37 -12.95 0.19
N ASP A 56 -1.16 -13.96 0.57
CA ASP A 56 -1.66 -14.99 -0.36
C ASP A 56 -2.48 -14.40 -1.52
N SER A 57 -3.10 -13.24 -1.26
CA SER A 57 -3.91 -12.44 -2.19
C SER A 57 -3.08 -11.41 -2.98
N PHE A 58 -1.75 -11.52 -2.97
CA PHE A 58 -0.89 -10.69 -3.80
C PHE A 58 -1.01 -11.10 -5.27
N GLU A 59 -1.31 -10.13 -6.11
CA GLU A 59 -1.39 -10.28 -7.56
C GLU A 59 -0.39 -9.34 -8.21
N CYS A 60 0.24 -9.76 -9.30
CA CYS A 60 1.09 -8.90 -10.10
C CYS A 60 1.20 -9.39 -11.53
N ASP A 61 1.40 -8.46 -12.44
CA ASP A 61 1.93 -8.72 -13.77
C ASP A 61 2.96 -7.63 -14.10
N PHE A 62 4.23 -8.00 -14.14
CA PHE A 62 5.32 -7.06 -14.43
C PHE A 62 5.76 -7.08 -15.89
N LEU A 63 5.22 -8.00 -16.70
CA LEU A 63 5.66 -8.23 -18.09
C LEU A 63 4.62 -7.80 -19.12
N SER A 64 3.40 -7.49 -18.69
CA SER A 64 2.32 -6.93 -19.52
C SER A 64 2.63 -5.51 -20.03
N ASP A 65 1.75 -5.01 -20.89
CA ASP A 65 1.78 -3.62 -21.36
C ASP A 65 1.06 -2.65 -20.40
N ALA A 66 0.47 -3.16 -19.31
CA ALA A 66 -0.04 -2.37 -18.20
C ALA A 66 0.39 -3.03 -16.88
N PRO A 67 1.68 -2.90 -16.50
CA PRO A 67 2.21 -3.63 -15.36
C PRO A 67 1.51 -3.21 -14.06
N PHE A 68 1.42 -4.12 -13.09
CA PHE A 68 0.84 -3.82 -11.79
C PHE A 68 1.33 -4.77 -10.71
N PHE A 69 1.15 -4.36 -9.47
CA PHE A 69 0.99 -5.28 -8.36
C PHE A 69 -0.05 -4.75 -7.39
N GLN A 70 -0.82 -5.64 -6.81
CA GLN A 70 -1.91 -5.28 -5.90
C GLN A 70 -2.10 -6.36 -4.84
N HIS A 71 -2.63 -5.94 -3.70
CA HIS A 71 -3.12 -6.83 -2.66
C HIS A 71 -4.19 -6.11 -1.84
N PRO A 72 -4.97 -6.82 -1.01
CA PRO A 72 -5.95 -6.20 -0.13
C PRO A 72 -5.33 -5.14 0.78
N LEU A 73 -6.05 -4.04 0.99
CA LEU A 73 -5.59 -2.89 1.77
C LEU A 73 -5.17 -3.27 3.19
N LEU A 74 -5.94 -4.14 3.84
CA LEU A 74 -5.74 -4.61 5.22
C LEU A 74 -4.52 -5.51 5.40
N ALA A 75 -4.10 -6.19 4.32
CA ALA A 75 -2.85 -6.94 4.29
C ALA A 75 -1.63 -6.01 4.08
N GLY A 76 -1.85 -4.78 3.65
CA GLY A 76 -0.83 -3.77 3.37
C GLY A 76 -0.46 -2.87 4.54
N CYS A 77 -1.44 -2.35 5.27
CA CYS A 77 -1.22 -1.39 6.36
C CYS A 77 -0.56 -2.04 7.57
N GLN A 78 0.40 -1.38 8.18
CA GLN A 78 1.12 -1.89 9.35
C GLN A 78 0.31 -1.70 10.63
N HIS A 79 -0.41 -0.58 10.76
CA HIS A 79 -1.40 -0.37 11.81
C HIS A 79 -2.76 0.01 11.22
N PHE A 80 -3.81 -0.43 11.91
CA PHE A 80 -5.19 -0.19 11.51
C PHE A 80 -6.04 0.12 12.74
N ARG A 81 -6.85 1.16 12.64
CA ARG A 81 -7.73 1.61 13.71
C ARG A 81 -9.11 1.91 13.16
N ILE A 82 -10.12 1.51 13.92
CA ILE A 82 -11.53 1.84 13.67
C ILE A 82 -12.04 2.65 14.86
N ASP A 83 -12.62 3.80 14.57
CA ASP A 83 -13.28 4.67 15.55
C ASP A 83 -14.73 4.91 15.11
N LYS A 84 -15.63 5.13 16.07
CA LYS A 84 -16.97 5.64 15.75
C LYS A 84 -16.87 7.11 15.37
N ALA A 85 -17.53 7.50 14.28
CA ALA A 85 -17.52 8.90 13.82
C ALA A 85 -17.93 9.91 14.92
N ASN A 86 -18.92 9.54 15.74
CA ASN A 86 -19.44 10.41 16.80
C ASN A 86 -18.47 10.63 17.97
N ASP A 87 -17.49 9.74 18.14
CA ASP A 87 -16.50 9.86 19.23
C ASP A 87 -15.38 10.83 18.83
N LEU A 88 -15.05 10.92 17.53
CA LEU A 88 -14.05 11.87 17.03
C LEU A 88 -14.55 13.31 17.00
N ASN A 89 -15.84 13.53 16.70
CA ASN A 89 -16.43 14.87 16.65
C ASN A 89 -16.42 15.61 18.01
N LYS A 90 -16.14 14.90 19.11
CA LYS A 90 -16.03 15.47 20.46
C LYS A 90 -14.61 15.94 20.79
N SER A 91 -13.62 15.59 19.97
CA SER A 91 -12.24 16.06 20.12
C SER A 91 -12.11 17.46 19.53
N SER A 92 -11.63 18.42 20.33
CA SER A 92 -11.58 19.85 19.99
C SER A 92 -10.56 20.22 18.90
N THR A 93 -9.81 19.25 18.37
CA THR A 93 -8.79 19.45 17.34
C THR A 93 -9.18 18.73 16.05
N GLN A 94 -9.96 19.41 15.22
CA GLN A 94 -10.50 18.87 13.96
C GLN A 94 -9.41 18.46 12.94
N ASP A 95 -8.16 18.90 13.16
CA ASP A 95 -7.02 18.72 12.26
C ASP A 95 -5.96 17.71 12.76
N GLU A 96 -6.17 17.06 13.91
CA GLU A 96 -5.20 16.10 14.46
C GLU A 96 -5.58 14.64 14.15
N LEU A 97 -4.58 13.85 13.74
CA LEU A 97 -4.74 12.40 13.54
C LEU A 97 -5.09 11.71 14.86
N HIS A 98 -6.33 11.25 14.98
CA HIS A 98 -6.75 10.47 16.15
C HIS A 98 -6.01 9.13 16.23
N GLY A 99 -5.70 8.69 17.46
CA GLY A 99 -5.09 7.38 17.71
C GLY A 99 -3.57 7.33 17.49
N LEU A 100 -2.91 8.47 17.21
CA LEU A 100 -1.45 8.54 17.11
C LEU A 100 -0.78 8.27 18.48
N GLY A 101 0.14 7.33 18.50
CA GLY A 101 0.97 6.99 19.65
C GLY A 101 2.17 7.91 19.83
N ALA A 102 2.80 7.85 21.00
CA ALA A 102 4.02 8.62 21.29
C ALA A 102 5.23 8.19 20.43
N ASP A 103 5.17 7.00 19.83
CA ASP A 103 6.15 6.46 18.89
C ASP A 103 5.89 6.91 17.43
N GLY A 104 4.85 7.72 17.19
CA GLY A 104 4.47 8.19 15.86
C GLY A 104 3.71 7.17 15.01
N ASN A 105 3.31 6.03 15.58
CA ASN A 105 2.48 5.02 14.92
C ASN A 105 1.02 5.15 15.36
N ILE A 106 0.10 4.74 14.50
CA ILE A 106 -1.29 4.58 14.91
C ILE A 106 -1.42 3.38 15.87
N LYS A 107 -2.15 3.58 16.97
CA LYS A 107 -2.51 2.51 17.89
C LYS A 107 -3.51 1.57 17.23
N GLU A 108 -3.08 0.33 17.02
CA GLU A 108 -3.90 -0.77 16.51
C GLU A 108 -5.19 -0.93 17.33
N ASP A 109 -6.35 -0.94 16.66
CA ASP A 109 -7.64 -1.16 17.31
C ASP A 109 -8.70 -1.59 16.30
N THR A 110 -9.04 -2.88 16.34
CA THR A 110 -10.09 -3.48 15.53
C THR A 110 -11.26 -3.97 16.37
N SER A 111 -11.39 -3.50 17.61
CA SER A 111 -12.40 -3.98 18.56
C SER A 111 -13.84 -3.84 18.02
N LEU A 112 -14.09 -2.80 17.22
CA LEU A 112 -15.39 -2.54 16.60
C LEU A 112 -15.80 -3.57 15.53
N LEU A 113 -14.89 -4.47 15.10
CA LEU A 113 -15.26 -5.61 14.24
C LEU A 113 -15.93 -6.76 15.01
N ASN A 114 -15.88 -6.75 16.35
CA ASN A 114 -16.52 -7.74 17.23
C ASN A 114 -16.20 -9.21 16.88
N ASP A 115 -14.96 -9.50 16.47
CA ASP A 115 -14.48 -10.87 16.23
C ASP A 115 -13.18 -11.12 17.00
N ASP A 116 -13.26 -11.95 18.03
CA ASP A 116 -12.13 -12.30 18.91
C ASP A 116 -11.03 -13.11 18.20
N ASN A 117 -11.29 -13.63 17.00
CA ASN A 117 -10.28 -14.32 16.20
C ASN A 117 -9.31 -13.35 15.51
N ILE A 118 -9.63 -12.04 15.46
CA ILE A 118 -8.75 -11.03 14.88
C ILE A 118 -7.63 -10.74 15.89
N PRO A 119 -6.34 -10.95 15.53
CA PRO A 119 -5.25 -10.61 16.42
C PRO A 119 -5.21 -9.10 16.71
N LYS A 120 -4.84 -8.76 17.95
CA LYS A 120 -4.83 -7.37 18.44
C LYS A 120 -3.55 -6.59 18.07
N ASP A 121 -2.60 -7.24 17.42
CA ASP A 121 -1.37 -6.63 16.92
C ASP A 121 -1.40 -6.57 15.37
N GLY A 122 -0.78 -5.53 14.80
CA GLY A 122 -0.82 -5.29 13.36
C GLY A 122 -0.21 -6.42 12.51
N ALA A 123 0.83 -7.11 13.00
CA ALA A 123 1.45 -8.21 12.26
C ALA A 123 0.51 -9.43 12.19
N GLY A 124 -0.10 -9.79 13.31
CA GLY A 124 -1.15 -10.81 13.39
C GLY A 124 -2.37 -10.44 12.56
N ARG A 125 -2.85 -9.18 12.65
CA ARG A 125 -3.99 -8.67 11.88
C ARG A 125 -3.75 -8.77 10.37
N ARG A 126 -2.59 -8.35 9.88
CA ARG A 126 -2.20 -8.49 8.47
C ARG A 126 -2.19 -9.94 8.01
N LYS A 127 -1.67 -10.87 8.83
CA LYS A 127 -1.66 -12.30 8.53
C LYS A 127 -3.07 -12.91 8.56
N PHE A 128 -3.94 -12.42 9.44
CA PHE A 128 -5.34 -12.82 9.45
C PHE A 128 -6.05 -12.36 8.17
N PHE A 129 -5.86 -11.11 7.76
CA PHE A 129 -6.45 -10.53 6.56
C PHE A 129 -5.68 -10.79 5.26
N SER A 130 -4.62 -11.60 5.26
CA SER A 130 -4.02 -12.09 4.00
C SER A 130 -4.91 -13.13 3.31
N LYS A 131 -5.81 -13.76 4.08
CA LYS A 131 -6.73 -14.80 3.63
C LYS A 131 -8.02 -14.19 3.09
N GLN A 132 -8.37 -14.56 1.86
CA GLN A 132 -9.60 -14.11 1.20
C GLN A 132 -10.86 -14.44 2.02
N SER A 133 -10.92 -15.63 2.64
CA SER A 133 -12.06 -16.06 3.46
C SER A 133 -12.27 -15.22 4.72
N ASN A 134 -11.22 -14.54 5.21
CA ASN A 134 -11.33 -13.63 6.33
C ASN A 134 -11.76 -12.25 5.88
N LEU A 135 -11.19 -11.72 4.78
CA LEU A 135 -11.56 -10.42 4.23
C LEU A 135 -13.05 -10.35 3.83
N SER A 136 -13.57 -11.38 3.16
CA SER A 136 -14.96 -11.39 2.66
C SER A 136 -16.04 -11.37 3.74
N ARG A 137 -15.66 -11.49 5.03
CA ARG A 137 -16.57 -11.46 6.19
C ARG A 137 -16.80 -10.06 6.74
N PHE A 138 -15.97 -9.08 6.37
CA PHE A 138 -15.98 -7.74 6.97
C PHE A 138 -16.20 -6.65 5.93
N PHE A 139 -16.69 -5.51 6.42
CA PHE A 139 -17.08 -4.36 5.63
C PHE A 139 -16.54 -3.08 6.25
N PHE A 140 -16.19 -2.14 5.39
CA PHE A 140 -16.07 -0.74 5.75
C PHE A 140 -17.48 -0.15 5.80
N GLU A 141 -17.87 0.38 6.95
CA GLU A 141 -19.18 0.95 7.24
C GLU A 141 -19.11 2.48 7.20
N PRO A 142 -20.07 3.18 6.57
CA PRO A 142 -20.00 4.64 6.40
C PRO A 142 -20.07 5.48 7.69
N ASP A 143 -20.55 4.90 8.79
CA ASP A 143 -20.67 5.55 10.10
C ASP A 143 -19.41 5.42 10.97
N MET A 144 -18.38 4.73 10.46
CA MET A 144 -17.09 4.53 11.11
C MET A 144 -16.00 5.37 10.45
N VAL A 145 -14.95 5.67 11.21
CA VAL A 145 -13.71 6.29 10.74
C VAL A 145 -12.61 5.24 10.77
N TYR A 146 -11.90 5.14 9.66
CA TYR A 146 -10.83 4.18 9.45
C TYR A 146 -9.51 4.92 9.35
N THR A 147 -8.52 4.45 10.10
CA THR A 147 -7.15 4.95 10.01
C THR A 147 -6.22 3.84 9.58
N PHE A 148 -5.49 4.08 8.50
CA PHE A 148 -4.52 3.16 7.93
C PHE A 148 -3.14 3.80 8.04
N ASP A 149 -2.22 3.14 8.75
CA ASP A 149 -0.83 3.57 8.87
C ASP A 149 0.06 2.58 8.13
N PHE A 150 0.83 3.11 7.20
CA PHE A 150 1.70 2.34 6.36
C PHE A 150 3.15 2.79 6.51
N PHE A 151 4.03 1.81 6.42
CA PHE A 151 5.45 2.03 6.21
C PHE A 151 6.06 0.84 5.48
N SER A 152 7.00 1.12 4.58
CA SER A 152 7.69 0.09 3.81
C SER A 152 9.18 0.34 3.80
N ASN A 153 9.93 -0.75 3.92
CA ASN A 153 11.38 -0.75 3.78
C ASN A 153 11.82 -1.26 2.40
N TYR A 154 10.87 -1.54 1.50
CA TYR A 154 11.15 -2.06 0.17
C TYR A 154 11.43 -0.98 -0.86
N PHE A 155 11.12 0.29 -0.58
CA PHE A 155 11.38 1.38 -1.50
C PHE A 155 12.17 2.47 -0.79
N SER A 156 13.14 3.03 -1.50
CA SER A 156 13.96 4.15 -1.05
C SER A 156 13.61 5.39 -1.89
N PRO A 157 12.81 6.33 -1.35
CA PRO A 157 12.47 7.56 -2.07
C PRO A 157 13.70 8.39 -2.46
N SER A 158 14.76 8.37 -1.65
CA SER A 158 15.97 9.19 -1.86
C SER A 158 16.83 8.74 -3.03
N THR A 159 16.87 7.42 -3.29
CA THR A 159 17.64 6.83 -4.40
C THR A 159 16.76 6.42 -5.56
N PHE A 160 15.44 6.36 -5.37
CA PHE A 160 14.46 5.81 -6.29
C PHE A 160 14.74 4.34 -6.62
N SER A 161 14.98 3.55 -5.58
CA SER A 161 15.36 2.14 -5.69
C SER A 161 14.43 1.22 -4.92
N LEU A 162 14.24 0.01 -5.43
CA LEU A 162 13.59 -1.10 -4.73
C LEU A 162 14.66 -1.88 -3.94
N GLU A 163 14.37 -2.19 -2.69
CA GLU A 163 15.31 -2.64 -1.66
C GLU A 163 14.84 -3.97 -1.07
N ILE A 164 15.42 -5.07 -1.52
CA ILE A 164 14.96 -6.42 -1.18
C ILE A 164 16.13 -7.24 -0.65
N GLY A 165 16.19 -7.31 0.68
CA GLY A 165 17.30 -7.97 1.37
C GLY A 165 18.63 -7.28 1.02
N PRO A 166 19.63 -7.99 0.46
CA PRO A 166 20.89 -7.40 0.04
C PRO A 166 20.84 -6.75 -1.35
N MET A 167 19.74 -6.88 -2.10
CA MET A 167 19.61 -6.34 -3.45
C MET A 167 19.01 -4.92 -3.43
N SER A 168 19.62 -4.03 -4.20
CA SER A 168 19.06 -2.71 -4.52
C SER A 168 18.91 -2.59 -6.04
N ILE A 169 17.68 -2.36 -6.49
CA ILE A 169 17.32 -2.25 -7.91
C ILE A 169 16.95 -0.79 -8.19
N ASP A 170 17.75 -0.11 -9.02
CA ASP A 170 17.42 1.24 -9.48
C ASP A 170 16.18 1.19 -10.36
N LEU A 171 15.14 1.95 -10.00
CA LEU A 171 13.88 1.95 -10.74
C LEU A 171 13.90 2.93 -11.92
N VAL A 172 14.78 3.94 -11.93
CA VAL A 172 14.80 4.96 -12.99
C VAL A 172 14.87 4.37 -14.41
N PRO A 173 15.68 3.33 -14.71
CA PRO A 173 15.72 2.74 -16.06
C PRO A 173 14.39 2.12 -16.52
N TYR A 174 13.51 1.73 -15.60
CA TYR A 174 12.20 1.14 -15.91
C TYR A 174 11.10 2.22 -16.03
N PHE A 175 11.35 3.41 -15.48
CA PHE A 175 10.36 4.48 -15.33
C PHE A 175 10.73 5.73 -16.16
N ASN A 176 10.01 6.00 -17.26
CA ASN A 176 10.25 7.16 -18.15
C ASN A 176 9.35 8.35 -17.81
N GLY A 177 9.69 9.13 -16.79
CA GLY A 177 8.92 10.33 -16.45
C GLY A 177 7.49 10.04 -15.98
N PHE A 178 7.23 8.86 -15.41
CA PHE A 178 6.01 8.62 -14.63
C PHE A 178 6.34 8.44 -13.15
N PRO A 179 5.46 8.91 -12.25
CA PRO A 179 5.61 8.74 -10.83
C PRO A 179 5.29 7.31 -10.39
N LEU A 180 5.65 7.01 -9.14
CA LEU A 180 5.08 5.90 -8.39
C LEU A 180 3.93 6.41 -7.53
N PHE A 181 3.02 5.55 -7.12
CA PHE A 181 2.18 5.89 -5.97
C PHE A 181 3.02 5.78 -4.69
N LEU A 182 3.11 6.86 -3.92
CA LEU A 182 3.52 6.78 -2.52
C LEU A 182 2.50 5.95 -1.73
N SER A 183 1.23 6.14 -2.05
CA SER A 183 0.10 5.48 -1.44
C SER A 183 -1.08 5.50 -2.39
N MET A 184 -1.78 4.38 -2.52
CA MET A 184 -3.07 4.35 -3.20
C MET A 184 -3.99 3.34 -2.52
N ALA A 185 -5.29 3.59 -2.61
CA ALA A 185 -6.28 2.55 -2.45
C ALA A 185 -7.39 2.72 -3.47
N LYS A 186 -7.94 1.60 -3.90
CA LYS A 186 -8.91 1.54 -4.98
C LYS A 186 -9.99 0.53 -4.63
N ASP A 187 -11.23 0.88 -4.92
CA ASP A 187 -12.33 -0.08 -4.94
C ASP A 187 -12.31 -0.81 -6.29
N LYS A 188 -12.07 -2.11 -6.25
CA LYS A 188 -12.01 -2.96 -7.45
C LYS A 188 -13.34 -3.03 -8.20
N SER A 189 -14.46 -2.92 -7.47
CA SER A 189 -15.78 -3.13 -8.05
C SER A 189 -16.21 -1.96 -8.94
N SER A 190 -15.95 -0.74 -8.49
CA SER A 190 -16.23 0.50 -9.21
C SER A 190 -15.05 0.96 -10.08
N GLY A 191 -13.82 0.57 -9.72
CA GLY A 191 -12.59 1.10 -10.32
C GLY A 191 -12.18 2.46 -9.77
N GLU A 192 -12.89 3.01 -8.80
CA GLU A 192 -12.60 4.33 -8.24
C GLU A 192 -11.45 4.29 -7.24
N TYR A 193 -10.54 5.25 -7.36
CA TYR A 193 -9.52 5.49 -6.34
C TYR A 193 -10.16 6.14 -5.12
N LEU A 194 -10.02 5.50 -3.97
CA LEU A 194 -10.33 6.11 -2.68
C LEU A 194 -9.31 7.20 -2.36
N TRP A 195 -8.05 6.94 -2.69
CA TRP A 195 -6.99 7.93 -2.79
C TRP A 195 -5.86 7.41 -3.69
N ALA A 196 -5.09 8.33 -4.26
CA ALA A 196 -3.87 8.03 -4.99
C ALA A 196 -2.92 9.22 -4.85
N THR A 197 -1.84 9.03 -4.09
CA THR A 197 -0.81 10.03 -3.88
C THR A 197 0.43 9.62 -4.63
N GLU A 198 0.83 10.43 -5.59
CA GLU A 198 2.03 10.19 -6.39
C GLU A 198 3.29 10.71 -5.71
N ILE A 199 4.42 10.05 -5.96
CA ILE A 199 5.76 10.54 -5.66
C ILE A 199 6.56 10.73 -6.93
N TRP A 200 7.04 11.96 -7.10
CA TRP A 200 7.91 12.37 -8.19
C TRP A 200 9.35 12.43 -7.71
N HIS A 201 10.26 11.86 -8.50
CA HIS A 201 11.69 11.92 -8.23
C HIS A 201 12.38 12.74 -9.30
N LYS A 202 13.32 13.62 -8.91
CA LYS A 202 14.03 14.50 -9.86
C LYS A 202 14.68 13.76 -11.03
N ARG A 203 15.15 12.52 -10.81
CA ARG A 203 15.76 11.67 -11.85
C ARG A 203 14.74 11.20 -12.90
N LEU A 204 13.45 11.28 -12.63
CA LEU A 204 12.37 11.02 -13.59
C LEU A 204 12.01 12.26 -14.41
N LEU A 205 12.35 13.47 -13.94
CA LEU A 205 12.01 14.71 -14.64
C LEU A 205 12.85 14.95 -15.89
N ASN A 206 14.06 14.38 -15.94
CA ASN A 206 14.88 14.35 -17.15
C ASN A 206 14.39 13.20 -18.06
N TYR A 207 13.15 13.31 -18.54
CA TYR A 207 12.59 12.35 -19.49
C TYR A 207 12.99 12.73 -20.92
N GLN A 208 13.08 11.72 -21.78
CA GLN A 208 13.24 11.92 -23.23
C GLN A 208 11.88 11.66 -23.88
N GLU A 209 11.43 12.58 -24.73
CA GLU A 209 10.13 12.49 -25.43
C GLU A 209 10.04 11.27 -26.35
N THR A 210 11.18 10.76 -26.84
CA THR A 210 11.23 9.60 -27.75
C THR A 210 11.57 8.31 -26.99
N PRO A 211 10.67 7.31 -26.94
CA PRO A 211 11.00 5.98 -26.42
C PRO A 211 12.04 5.29 -27.31
N GLY A 212 13.18 4.92 -26.73
CA GLY A 212 14.26 4.21 -27.43
C GLY A 212 15.34 3.71 -26.47
N ARG A 213 15.98 2.59 -26.82
CA ARG A 213 17.15 2.05 -26.11
C ARG A 213 18.23 3.14 -26.10
N LEU A 214 18.77 3.45 -24.92
CA LEU A 214 20.04 4.14 -24.84
C LEU A 214 21.10 3.21 -25.45
N SER A 215 21.81 3.70 -26.46
CA SER A 215 23.11 3.16 -26.89
C SER A 215 24.15 3.28 -25.79
#